data_AF-A0A7C4WY13-F1
#
_entry.id   AF-A0A7C4WY13-F1
#
_cell.length_a   1.000
_cell.length_b   1.000
_cell.length_c   1.000
_cell.angle_alpha   90.00
_cell.angle_beta   90.00
_cell.angle_gamma   90.00
#
_symmetry.space_group_name_H-M   'P 1'
#
loop_
_entity.id
_entity.type
_entity.pdbx_description
1 polymer ?
#
loop_
_entity_poly.entity_id
_entity_poly.type
_entity_poly.pdbx_seq_one_letter_code
_entity_poly.pdbx_strand_id
1 'polypeptide(L)'
;MSYRSVAEFLKHHFRHFNAAALVDAAEGYRELIDRGGGMMLTLAGAMSTAEIGLSLGEMIRRGKVHAISCTGANLEEDLYNLVAHDHYLRIPHYRHLTPQDERNLLDRHLNRVTDTCIPEEEAIRRIEGAILEEWKEADRNGKRYFPHEFFYRILEKGTLK
;
A
#
# COMPACT_ATOMS: atom_id res chain seq x y z
N MET A 1 18.29 6.58 29.98
CA MET A 1 18.17 5.13 29.75
C MET A 1 18.50 4.86 28.30
N SER A 2 19.16 3.75 27.98
CA SER A 2 19.40 3.29 26.60
C SER A 2 18.62 1.98 26.40
N TYR A 3 17.84 1.89 25.31
CA TYR A 3 17.06 0.70 24.95
C TYR A 3 17.73 0.01 23.77
N ARG A 4 17.80 -1.32 23.77
CA ARG A 4 18.47 -2.10 22.70
C ARG A 4 17.58 -2.33 21.49
N SER A 5 16.27 -2.15 21.65
CA SER A 5 15.29 -2.29 20.57
C SER A 5 14.04 -1.45 20.81
N VAL A 6 13.27 -1.22 19.75
CA VAL A 6 11.95 -0.59 19.84
C VAL A 6 11.01 -1.41 20.74
N ALA A 7 11.10 -2.74 20.72
CA ALA A 7 10.28 -3.60 21.58
C ALA A 7 10.56 -3.37 23.07
N GLU A 8 11.83 -3.22 23.46
CA GLU A 8 12.18 -2.89 24.86
C GLU A 8 11.66 -1.51 25.27
N PHE A 9 11.80 -0.52 24.39
CA PHE A 9 11.26 0.82 24.61
C PHE A 9 9.74 0.79 24.85
N LEU A 10 9.00 0.09 23.97
CA LEU A 10 7.54 -0.03 24.07
C LEU A 10 7.14 -0.72 25.38
N LYS A 11 7.73 -1.88 25.72
CA LYS A 11 7.42 -2.58 26.98
C LYS A 11 7.72 -1.74 28.22
N HIS A 12 8.76 -0.90 28.17
CA HIS A 12 9.10 -0.04 29.30
C HIS A 12 8.10 1.12 29.46
N HIS A 13 7.70 1.78 28.37
CA HIS A 13 6.94 3.03 28.41
C HIS A 13 5.42 2.87 28.20
N PHE A 14 4.97 1.89 27.43
CA PHE A 14 3.60 1.79 26.95
C PHE A 14 2.79 0.84 27.84
N ARG A 15 2.50 1.26 29.08
CA ARG A 15 1.94 0.38 30.12
C ARG A 15 0.43 0.46 30.31
N HIS A 16 -0.22 1.52 29.82
CA HIS A 16 -1.65 1.76 30.08
C HIS A 16 -2.39 2.24 28.81
N PHE A 17 -3.71 2.08 28.82
CA PHE A 17 -4.63 2.54 27.76
C PHE A 17 -4.24 2.00 26.38
N ASN A 18 -4.44 2.81 25.32
CA ASN A 18 -4.12 2.44 23.95
C ASN A 18 -2.63 2.11 23.73
N ALA A 19 -1.74 2.63 24.59
CA ALA A 19 -0.32 2.30 24.53
C ALA A 19 -0.08 0.82 24.93
N ALA A 20 -0.72 0.35 26.01
CA ALA A 20 -0.65 -1.06 26.41
C ALA A 20 -1.23 -2.00 25.34
N ALA A 21 -2.35 -1.61 24.73
CA ALA A 21 -2.99 -2.41 23.69
C ALA A 21 -2.06 -2.67 22.49
N LEU A 22 -1.16 -1.74 22.15
CA LEU A 22 -0.13 -1.96 21.12
C LEU A 22 0.85 -3.06 21.53
N VAL A 23 1.28 -3.08 22.79
CA VAL A 23 2.20 -4.11 23.31
C VAL A 23 1.51 -5.47 23.30
N ASP A 24 0.27 -5.54 23.78
CA ASP A 24 -0.52 -6.78 23.81
C ASP A 24 -0.73 -7.33 22.39
N ALA A 25 -1.07 -6.47 21.43
CA ALA A 25 -1.23 -6.86 20.03
C ALA A 25 0.08 -7.39 19.41
N ALA A 26 1.21 -6.73 19.68
CA ALA A 26 2.51 -7.15 19.16
C ALA A 26 2.97 -8.49 19.75
N GLU A 27 2.80 -8.70 21.06
CA GLU A 27 3.14 -9.96 21.72
C GLU A 27 2.20 -11.09 21.29
N GLY A 28 0.89 -10.82 21.17
CA GLY A 28 -0.09 -11.78 20.68
C GLY A 28 0.17 -12.21 19.22
N TYR A 29 0.57 -11.27 18.36
CA TYR A 29 1.02 -11.60 17.01
C TYR A 29 2.23 -12.55 17.07
N ARG A 30 3.25 -12.23 17.89
CA ARG A 30 4.44 -13.07 18.00
C ARG A 30 4.09 -14.47 18.49
N GLU A 31 3.27 -14.59 19.52
CA GLU A 31 2.81 -15.86 20.08
C GLU A 31 2.05 -16.71 19.04
N LEU A 32 1.19 -16.08 18.22
CA LEU A 32 0.49 -16.77 17.12
C LEU A 32 1.49 -17.41 16.15
N ILE A 33 2.50 -16.65 15.71
CA ILE A 33 3.51 -17.13 14.76
C ILE A 33 4.42 -18.18 15.39
N ASP A 34 4.88 -17.98 16.63
CA ASP A 34 5.75 -18.90 17.35
C ASP A 34 5.09 -20.28 17.57
N ARG A 35 3.75 -20.31 17.64
CA ARG A 35 2.95 -21.54 17.72
C ARG A 35 2.63 -22.17 16.36
N GLY A 36 3.16 -21.63 15.27
CA GLY A 36 2.89 -22.10 13.90
C GLY A 36 1.52 -21.67 13.35
N GLY A 37 0.89 -20.66 13.94
CA GLY A 37 -0.37 -20.09 13.46
C GLY A 37 -0.18 -19.19 12.24
N GLY A 38 -1.24 -19.04 11.44
CA GLY A 38 -1.27 -18.16 10.27
C GLY A 38 -1.88 -16.79 10.57
N MET A 39 -1.28 -15.73 10.04
CA MET A 39 -1.80 -14.37 10.15
C MET A 39 -2.52 -13.92 8.87
N MET A 40 -3.79 -13.57 9.00
CA MET A 40 -4.57 -12.87 7.98
C MET A 40 -4.67 -11.39 8.33
N LEU A 41 -4.24 -10.52 7.42
CA LEU A 41 -4.29 -9.07 7.58
C LEU A 41 -5.42 -8.47 6.75
N THR A 42 -6.19 -7.55 7.32
CA THR A 42 -7.18 -6.75 6.60
C THR A 42 -6.65 -5.32 6.42
N LEU A 43 -6.65 -4.80 5.20
CA LEU A 43 -6.09 -3.49 4.88
C LEU A 43 -7.14 -2.54 4.28
N ALA A 44 -7.11 -1.29 4.73
CA ALA A 44 -7.82 -0.20 4.08
C ALA A 44 -7.04 0.30 2.86
N GLY A 45 -7.76 0.83 1.85
CA GLY A 45 -7.16 1.25 0.58
C GLY A 45 -5.99 2.23 0.72
N ALA A 46 -6.16 3.28 1.52
CA ALA A 46 -5.14 4.31 1.73
C ALA A 46 -3.84 3.82 2.42
N MET A 47 -3.78 2.57 2.88
CA MET A 47 -2.58 2.03 3.50
C MET A 47 -1.43 1.84 2.51
N SER A 48 -1.73 1.67 1.22
CA SER A 48 -0.72 1.62 0.16
C SER A 48 -0.12 3.02 -0.10
N THR A 49 -0.94 4.07 -0.12
CA THR A 49 -0.46 5.47 -0.10
C THR A 49 0.44 5.75 1.10
N ALA A 50 0.09 5.18 2.27
CA ALA A 50 0.86 5.32 3.50
C ALA A 50 2.12 4.43 3.54
N GLU A 51 2.46 3.79 2.42
CA GLU A 51 3.68 2.99 2.21
C GLU A 51 3.82 1.82 3.17
N ILE A 52 2.70 1.21 3.58
CA ILE A 52 2.71 0.01 4.44
C ILE A 52 3.52 -1.13 3.81
N GLY A 53 3.60 -1.17 2.47
CA GLY A 53 4.36 -2.13 1.68
C GLY A 53 5.83 -2.24 2.07
N LEU A 54 6.46 -1.16 2.57
CA LEU A 54 7.87 -1.18 3.01
C LEU A 54 8.10 -2.20 4.15
N SER A 55 7.23 -2.17 5.16
CA SER A 55 7.32 -3.10 6.30
C SER A 55 6.59 -4.41 6.01
N LEU A 56 5.43 -4.34 5.36
CA LEU A 56 4.60 -5.50 5.08
C LEU A 56 5.27 -6.46 4.09
N GLY A 57 5.96 -5.94 3.06
CA GLY A 57 6.69 -6.76 2.11
C GLY A 57 7.74 -7.65 2.77
N GLU A 58 8.48 -7.13 3.76
CA GLU A 58 9.42 -7.93 4.54
C GLU A 58 8.71 -8.97 5.42
N MET A 59 7.59 -8.60 6.04
CA MET A 59 6.79 -9.54 6.84
C MET A 59 6.25 -10.69 6.00
N ILE A 60 5.81 -10.44 4.76
CA ILE A 60 5.38 -11.47 3.81
C ILE A 60 6.57 -12.38 3.44
N ARG A 61 7.71 -11.82 3.02
CA ARG A 61 8.90 -12.61 2.64
C ARG A 61 9.43 -13.49 3.77
N ARG A 62 9.26 -13.05 5.02
CA ARG A 62 9.64 -13.81 6.22
C ARG A 62 8.59 -14.83 6.67
N GLY A 63 7.49 -15.01 5.93
CA GLY A 63 6.42 -15.94 6.28
C GLY A 63 5.64 -15.53 7.53
N LYS A 64 5.61 -14.23 7.86
CA LYS A 64 4.90 -13.72 9.05
C LYS A 64 3.46 -13.31 8.72
N VAL A 65 3.16 -12.98 7.46
CA VAL A 65 1.81 -12.73 6.95
C VAL A 65 1.46 -13.81 5.93
N HIS A 66 0.29 -14.42 6.06
CA HIS A 66 -0.12 -15.61 5.29
C HIS A 66 -1.28 -15.33 4.35
N ALA A 67 -2.14 -14.36 4.68
CA ALA A 67 -3.23 -13.92 3.83
C ALA A 67 -3.46 -12.41 4.00
N ILE A 68 -3.91 -11.75 2.92
CA ILE A 68 -4.30 -10.34 2.95
C ILE A 68 -5.68 -10.20 2.32
N SER A 69 -6.60 -9.58 3.03
CA SER A 69 -7.85 -9.07 2.49
C SER A 69 -7.74 -7.55 2.37
N CYS A 70 -7.72 -7.05 1.15
CA CYS A 70 -7.50 -5.64 0.86
C CYS A 70 -8.45 -5.16 -0.23
N THR A 71 -8.45 -3.86 -0.51
CA THR A 71 -9.22 -3.30 -1.62
C THR A 71 -8.39 -3.34 -2.91
N GLY A 72 -9.03 -3.13 -4.07
CA GLY A 72 -8.31 -3.02 -5.36
C GLY A 72 -7.23 -1.92 -5.35
N ALA A 73 -7.49 -0.82 -4.64
CA ALA A 73 -6.54 0.29 -4.50
C ALA A 73 -5.19 -0.15 -3.93
N ASN A 74 -5.15 -1.15 -3.03
CA ASN A 74 -3.88 -1.63 -2.49
C ASN A 74 -3.00 -2.33 -3.54
N LEU A 75 -3.62 -3.00 -4.52
CA LEU A 75 -2.90 -3.67 -5.60
C LEU A 75 -2.45 -2.69 -6.68
N GLU A 76 -3.29 -1.68 -6.95
CA GLU A 76 -3.03 -0.64 -7.93
C GLU A 76 -1.96 0.35 -7.46
N GLU A 77 -2.08 0.82 -6.22
CA GLU A 77 -1.26 1.94 -5.74
C GLU A 77 0.16 1.55 -5.36
N ASP A 78 0.39 0.35 -4.84
CA ASP A 78 1.75 -0.16 -4.69
C ASP A 78 2.48 -0.22 -6.06
N LEU A 79 1.73 -0.43 -7.15
CA LEU A 79 2.27 -0.40 -8.51
C LEU A 79 2.45 1.02 -9.03
N TYR A 80 1.55 1.96 -8.71
CA TYR A 80 1.75 3.40 -8.98
C TYR A 80 3.04 3.90 -8.33
N ASN A 81 3.29 3.52 -7.08
CA ASN A 81 4.51 3.88 -6.36
C ASN A 81 5.75 3.29 -7.05
N LEU A 82 5.69 2.04 -7.55
CA LEU A 82 6.80 1.43 -8.30
C LEU A 82 7.24 2.25 -9.53
N VAL A 83 6.29 2.84 -10.27
CA VAL A 83 6.58 3.53 -11.54
C VAL A 83 6.78 5.04 -11.40
N ALA A 84 6.25 5.64 -10.33
CA ALA A 84 6.19 7.09 -10.16
C ALA A 84 6.67 7.57 -8.79
N HIS A 85 7.40 6.75 -8.02
CA HIS A 85 7.82 7.02 -6.63
C HIS A 85 8.25 8.47 -6.38
N ASP A 86 9.17 8.98 -7.20
CA ASP A 86 9.78 10.31 -7.03
C ASP A 86 8.87 11.47 -7.44
N HIS A 87 7.68 11.19 -7.98
CA HIS A 87 6.73 12.18 -8.46
C HIS A 87 5.56 12.42 -7.48
N TYR A 88 5.49 11.66 -6.39
CA TYR A 88 4.47 11.85 -5.36
C TYR A 88 4.68 13.20 -4.65
N LEU A 89 3.60 13.93 -4.41
CA LEU A 89 3.66 15.25 -3.80
C LEU A 89 2.88 15.28 -2.49
N ARG A 90 3.56 15.60 -1.39
CA ARG A 90 2.89 15.85 -0.12
C ARG A 90 2.42 17.30 -0.05
N ILE A 91 1.18 17.52 0.36
CA ILE A 91 0.62 18.85 0.55
C ILE A 91 0.41 19.19 2.03
N PRO A 92 0.85 20.37 2.50
CA PRO A 92 0.57 20.82 3.85
C PRO A 92 -0.92 21.21 3.99
N HIS A 93 -1.42 21.24 5.22
CA HIS A 93 -2.76 21.76 5.55
C HIS A 93 -3.92 21.15 4.74
N TYR A 94 -3.80 19.91 4.26
CA TYR A 94 -4.78 19.24 3.39
C TYR A 94 -6.23 19.18 3.96
N ARG A 95 -6.40 19.38 5.27
CA ARG A 95 -7.71 19.46 5.94
C ARG A 95 -8.42 20.81 5.78
N HIS A 96 -7.72 21.82 5.24
CA HIS A 96 -8.18 23.21 5.15
C HIS A 96 -8.05 23.79 3.73
N LEU A 97 -7.98 22.93 2.71
CA LEU A 97 -7.94 23.37 1.31
C LEU A 97 -9.22 24.16 0.96
N THR A 98 -9.04 25.28 0.27
CA THR A 98 -10.15 26.02 -0.31
C THR A 98 -10.64 25.34 -1.59
N PRO A 99 -11.87 25.64 -2.07
CA PRO A 99 -12.32 25.15 -3.37
C PRO A 99 -11.37 25.51 -4.53
N GLN A 100 -10.68 26.64 -4.44
CA GLN A 100 -9.68 27.05 -5.43
C GLN A 100 -8.41 26.20 -5.36
N ASP A 101 -7.98 25.81 -4.15
CA ASP A 101 -6.83 24.91 -4.00
C ASP A 101 -7.11 23.53 -4.59
N GLU A 102 -8.30 22.98 -4.34
CA GLU A 102 -8.73 21.72 -4.96
C GLU A 102 -8.80 21.85 -6.48
N ARG A 103 -9.28 22.99 -7.00
CA ARG A 103 -9.27 23.28 -8.44
C ARG A 103 -7.85 23.31 -9.01
N ASN A 104 -6.91 23.92 -8.30
CA ASN A 104 -5.50 23.98 -8.72
C ASN A 104 -4.85 22.59 -8.75
N LEU A 105 -5.23 21.68 -7.84
CA LEU A 105 -4.78 20.28 -7.88
C LEU A 105 -5.35 19.55 -9.10
N LEU A 106 -6.64 19.74 -9.39
CA LEU A 106 -7.30 19.17 -10.56
C LEU A 106 -6.67 19.65 -11.87
N ASP A 107 -6.44 20.96 -12.01
CA ASP A 107 -5.84 21.56 -13.22
C ASP A 107 -4.39 21.07 -13.45
N ARG A 108 -3.75 20.52 -12.41
CA ARG A 108 -2.42 19.91 -12.47
C ARG A 108 -2.46 18.38 -12.57
N HIS A 109 -3.64 17.77 -12.68
CA HIS A 109 -3.83 16.32 -12.71
C HIS A 109 -3.21 15.60 -11.50
N LEU A 110 -3.36 16.20 -10.31
CA LEU A 110 -2.89 15.64 -9.05
C LEU A 110 -4.06 15.02 -8.28
N ASN A 111 -4.19 13.70 -8.38
CA ASN A 111 -5.18 12.94 -7.62
C ASN A 111 -4.75 12.84 -6.16
N ARG A 112 -5.64 13.11 -5.20
CA ARG A 112 -5.25 13.23 -3.80
C ARG A 112 -5.84 12.13 -2.91
N VAL A 113 -4.99 11.53 -2.09
CA VAL A 113 -5.35 10.70 -0.95
C VAL A 113 -4.83 11.38 0.31
N THR A 114 -5.74 12.00 1.07
CA THR A 114 -5.39 12.76 2.29
C THR A 114 -4.33 13.86 2.04
N ASP A 115 -3.14 13.78 2.60
CA ASP A 115 -2.05 14.74 2.37
C ASP A 115 -1.11 14.38 1.22
N THR A 116 -1.35 13.29 0.51
CA THR A 116 -0.48 12.81 -0.58
C THR A 116 -1.20 12.90 -1.93
N CYS A 117 -0.52 13.47 -2.91
CA CYS A 117 -0.96 13.58 -4.29
C CYS A 117 -0.19 12.61 -5.18
N ILE A 118 -0.94 11.89 -6.02
CA ILE A 118 -0.49 10.93 -7.01
C ILE A 118 -0.63 11.60 -8.39
N PRO A 119 0.47 11.78 -9.13
CA PRO A 119 0.44 12.38 -10.47
C PRO A 119 -0.18 11.40 -11.47
N GLU A 120 -1.28 11.81 -12.12
CA GLU A 120 -2.06 10.91 -12.98
C GLU A 120 -1.24 10.34 -14.15
N GLU A 121 -0.50 11.19 -14.87
CA GLU A 121 0.25 10.78 -16.06
C GLU A 121 1.40 9.81 -15.74
N GLU A 122 2.20 10.15 -14.74
CA GLU A 122 3.40 9.38 -14.37
C GLU A 122 3.03 8.02 -13.75
N ALA A 123 1.90 7.96 -13.04
CA ALA A 123 1.45 6.76 -12.33
C ALA A 123 0.34 6.00 -13.07
N ILE A 124 -0.84 6.59 -13.16
CA ILE A 124 -2.08 5.91 -13.56
C ILE A 124 -2.06 5.63 -15.06
N ARG A 125 -1.77 6.64 -15.89
CA ARG A 125 -1.77 6.48 -17.36
C ARG A 125 -0.68 5.53 -17.84
N ARG A 126 0.48 5.56 -17.19
CA ARG A 126 1.58 4.62 -17.47
C ARG A 126 1.16 3.16 -17.28
N ILE A 127 0.47 2.86 -16.19
CA ILE A 127 -0.01 1.50 -15.90
C ILE A 127 -1.21 1.13 -16.78
N GLU A 128 -2.12 2.07 -17.00
CA GLU A 128 -3.29 1.89 -17.87
C GLU A 128 -2.89 1.38 -19.25
N GLY A 129 -1.85 1.97 -19.86
CA GLY A 129 -1.35 1.52 -21.15
C GLY A 129 -0.91 0.04 -21.15
N ALA A 130 -0.18 -0.39 -20.13
CA ALA A 130 0.28 -1.78 -20.00
C ALA A 130 -0.88 -2.76 -19.75
N ILE A 131 -1.82 -2.38 -18.88
CA ILE A 131 -2.98 -3.22 -18.55
C ILE A 131 -3.93 -3.34 -19.74
N LEU A 132 -4.17 -2.25 -20.46
CA LEU A 132 -5.05 -2.23 -21.62
C LEU A 132 -4.60 -3.22 -22.69
N GLU A 133 -3.30 -3.37 -22.90
CA GLU A 133 -2.77 -4.36 -23.84
C GLU A 133 -3.00 -5.81 -23.35
N GLU A 134 -2.86 -6.10 -22.06
CA GLU A 134 -3.24 -7.41 -21.50
C GLU A 134 -4.75 -7.70 -21.63
N TRP A 135 -5.60 -6.70 -21.41
CA TRP A 135 -7.05 -6.84 -21.57
C TRP A 135 -7.42 -7.14 -23.02
N LYS A 136 -6.86 -6.39 -23.98
CA LYS A 136 -7.07 -6.65 -25.41
C LYS A 136 -6.54 -8.02 -25.83
N GLU A 137 -5.39 -8.45 -25.29
CA GLU A 137 -4.84 -9.78 -25.56
C GLU A 137 -5.76 -10.89 -25.01
N ALA A 138 -6.27 -10.74 -23.79
CA ALA A 138 -7.19 -11.70 -23.18
C ALA A 138 -8.50 -11.80 -23.98
N ASP A 139 -9.08 -10.65 -24.37
CA ASP A 139 -10.31 -10.58 -25.16
C ASP A 139 -10.16 -11.28 -26.52
N ARG A 140 -9.11 -10.93 -27.30
CA ARG A 140 -8.83 -11.57 -28.60
C ARG A 140 -8.68 -13.10 -28.51
N ASN A 141 -8.20 -13.60 -27.38
CA ASN A 141 -7.97 -15.01 -27.14
C ASN A 141 -9.12 -15.70 -26.39
N GLY A 142 -10.21 -14.99 -26.08
CA GLY A 142 -11.33 -15.53 -25.31
C GLY A 142 -10.98 -15.97 -23.89
N LYS A 143 -9.93 -15.41 -23.30
CA LYS A 143 -9.45 -15.75 -21.95
C LYS A 143 -10.08 -14.84 -20.90
N ARG A 144 -10.31 -15.39 -19.71
CA ARG A 144 -10.82 -14.66 -18.54
C ARG A 144 -9.84 -14.80 -17.39
N TYR A 145 -9.64 -13.69 -16.70
CA TYR A 145 -8.78 -13.60 -15.52
C TYR A 145 -9.47 -12.74 -14.46
N PHE A 146 -9.11 -12.93 -13.20
CA PHE A 146 -9.46 -12.03 -12.13
C PHE A 146 -8.73 -10.69 -12.29
N PRO A 147 -9.29 -9.58 -11.76
CA PRO A 147 -8.67 -8.26 -11.91
C PRO A 147 -7.19 -8.20 -11.47
N HIS A 148 -6.86 -8.84 -10.35
CA HIS A 148 -5.48 -8.85 -9.81
C HIS A 148 -4.48 -9.63 -10.68
N GLU A 149 -4.94 -10.62 -11.45
CA GLU A 149 -4.07 -11.43 -12.31
C GLU A 149 -3.50 -10.59 -13.46
N PHE A 150 -4.22 -9.57 -13.94
CA PHE A 150 -3.69 -8.66 -14.96
C PHE A 150 -2.49 -7.86 -14.45
N PHE A 151 -2.52 -7.41 -13.19
CA PHE A 151 -1.38 -6.74 -12.55
C PHE A 151 -0.18 -7.67 -12.38
N TYR A 152 -0.41 -8.94 -12.06
CA TYR A 152 0.69 -9.92 -11.96
C TYR A 152 1.35 -10.15 -13.30
N ARG A 153 0.56 -10.25 -14.38
CA ARG A 153 1.09 -10.46 -15.73
C ARG A 153 1.98 -9.32 -16.20
N ILE A 154 1.59 -8.06 -15.99
CA ILE A 154 2.45 -6.92 -16.38
C ILE A 154 3.73 -6.84 -15.56
N LEU A 155 3.68 -7.23 -14.27
CA LEU A 155 4.86 -7.34 -13.42
C LEU A 155 5.81 -8.45 -13.88
N GLU A 156 5.29 -9.64 -14.16
CA GLU A 156 6.06 -10.80 -14.62
C GLU A 156 6.66 -10.58 -16.02
N LYS A 157 5.90 -9.95 -16.93
CA LYS A 157 6.40 -9.56 -18.26
C LYS A 157 7.43 -8.42 -18.22
N GLY A 158 7.50 -7.69 -17.11
CA GLY A 158 8.41 -6.56 -16.94
C GLY A 158 8.08 -5.36 -17.83
N THR A 159 6.82 -5.19 -18.24
CA THR A 159 6.38 -4.14 -19.16
C THR A 159 6.39 -2.73 -18.56
N LEU A 160 6.66 -2.60 -17.26
CA LEU A 160 6.68 -1.34 -16.53
C LEU A 160 8.09 -0.76 -16.34
N LYS A 161 9.15 -1.51 -16.72
CA LYS A 161 10.55 -1.06 -16.64
C LYS A 161 10.91 -0.09 -17.76
#